data_AF-A0A3D1A138-F1
#
_entry.id   AF-A0A3D1A138-F1
#
_cell.length_a   1.000
_cell.length_b   1.000
_cell.length_c   1.000
_cell.angle_alpha   90.00
_cell.angle_beta   90.00
_cell.angle_gamma   90.00
#
_symmetry.space_group_name_H-M   'P 1'
#
loop_
_entity.id
_entity.type
_entity.pdbx_description
1 polymer ?
#
loop_
_entity_poly.entity_id
_entity_poly.type
_entity_poly.pdbx_seq_one_letter_code
_entity_poly.pdbx_strand_id
1 'polypeptide(L)'
;HSDLAIFIGKNPWHSHGIPKARATLREISKDPERKMIVIDPKRTETADLADLHLAVKPARDAWLFAAIAATIVQQDMYDQDFLTK
;
A
#
# COMPACT_ATOMS: atom_id res chain seq x y z
N HIS A 1 5.48 5.00 -13.48
CA HIS A 1 6.14 4.04 -12.59
C HIS A 1 6.11 4.59 -11.17
N SER A 2 6.04 3.74 -10.15
CA SER A 2 6.01 4.14 -8.73
C SER A 2 7.03 3.35 -7.94
N ASP A 3 7.69 4.00 -6.98
CA ASP A 3 8.67 3.34 -6.10
C ASP A 3 7.97 2.51 -5.02
N LEU A 4 6.79 2.96 -4.58
CA LEU A 4 5.93 2.26 -3.64
C LEU A 4 4.51 2.10 -4.21
N ALA A 5 3.96 0.90 -4.12
CA ALA A 5 2.56 0.59 -4.43
C ALA A 5 1.83 0.16 -3.16
N ILE A 6 0.76 0.89 -2.79
CA ILE A 6 -0.05 0.56 -1.61
C ILE A 6 -1.44 0.12 -2.08
N PHE A 7 -1.88 -1.05 -1.61
CA PHE A 7 -3.20 -1.62 -1.86
C PHE A 7 -3.99 -1.69 -0.55
N ILE A 8 -5.11 -0.97 -0.48
CA ILE A 8 -5.95 -0.89 0.73
C ILE A 8 -7.30 -1.53 0.45
N GLY A 9 -7.69 -2.53 1.24
CA GLY A 9 -8.99 -3.20 1.18
C GLY A 9 -9.36 -3.76 -0.20
N LYS A 10 -8.36 -4.09 -1.03
CA LYS A 10 -8.54 -4.50 -2.43
C LYS A 10 -7.62 -5.67 -2.76
N ASN A 11 -8.11 -6.55 -3.63
CA ASN A 11 -7.35 -7.69 -4.16
C ASN A 11 -7.29 -7.64 -5.70
N PRO A 12 -6.40 -6.83 -6.30
CA PRO A 12 -6.25 -6.72 -7.76
C PRO A 12 -5.97 -8.03 -8.48
N TRP A 13 -5.50 -9.07 -7.79
CA TRP A 13 -5.37 -10.40 -8.37
C TRP A 13 -6.69 -10.95 -8.95
N HIS A 14 -7.81 -10.59 -8.31
CA HIS A 14 -9.18 -10.98 -8.71
C HIS A 14 -10.06 -9.80 -9.11
N SER A 15 -9.88 -8.63 -8.51
CA SER A 15 -10.72 -7.46 -8.80
C SER A 15 -10.32 -6.75 -10.08
N HIS A 16 -11.31 -6.22 -10.80
CA HIS A 16 -11.08 -5.33 -11.95
C HIS A 16 -10.47 -3.99 -11.50
N GLY A 17 -9.78 -3.30 -12.41
CA GLY A 17 -9.26 -1.94 -12.17
C GLY A 17 -7.75 -1.77 -12.39
N ILE A 18 -7.01 -2.86 -12.65
CA ILE A 18 -5.60 -2.80 -13.08
C ILE A 18 -5.45 -3.60 -14.37
N PRO A 19 -5.07 -2.97 -15.50
CA PRO A 19 -4.75 -3.67 -16.74
C PRO A 19 -3.65 -4.72 -16.48
N LYS A 20 -3.86 -5.95 -16.94
CA LYS A 20 -2.91 -7.07 -16.75
C LYS A 20 -2.47 -7.25 -15.27
N ALA A 21 -3.39 -7.08 -14.32
CA ALA A 21 -3.12 -7.06 -12.88
C ALA A 21 -2.10 -8.10 -12.40
N ARG A 22 -2.26 -9.38 -12.76
CA ARG A 22 -1.34 -10.45 -12.34
C ARG A 22 0.09 -10.25 -12.84
N ALA A 23 0.26 -9.80 -14.08
CA ALA A 23 1.58 -9.51 -14.64
C ALA A 23 2.19 -8.29 -13.93
N THR A 24 1.42 -7.20 -13.79
CA THR A 24 1.87 -5.97 -13.14
C THR A 24 2.24 -6.19 -11.67
N LEU A 25 1.43 -6.93 -10.90
CA LEU A 25 1.74 -7.26 -9.50
C LEU A 25 3.03 -8.09 -9.38
N ARG A 26 3.24 -9.05 -10.30
CA ARG A 26 4.47 -9.86 -10.33
C ARG A 26 5.69 -9.05 -10.75
N GLU A 27 5.52 -8.09 -11.66
CA GLU A 27 6.59 -7.16 -12.06
C GLU A 27 7.01 -6.29 -10.88
N ILE A 28 6.05 -5.70 -10.15
CA ILE A 28 6.33 -4.92 -8.94
C ILE A 28 7.04 -5.78 -7.89
N SER A 29 6.52 -6.98 -7.61
CA SER A 29 7.05 -7.89 -6.59
C SER A 29 8.47 -8.40 -6.87
N LYS A 30 8.88 -8.45 -8.14
CA LYS A 30 10.22 -8.91 -8.55
C LYS A 30 11.26 -7.79 -8.65
N ASP A 31 10.82 -6.55 -8.66
CA ASP A 31 11.70 -5.39 -8.83
C ASP A 31 12.26 -4.96 -7.47
N PRO A 32 13.59 -5.10 -7.23
CA PRO A 32 14.18 -4.80 -5.92
C PRO A 32 14.12 -3.31 -5.55
N GLU A 33 14.01 -2.42 -6.55
CA GLU A 33 13.91 -0.97 -6.36
C GLU A 33 12.49 -0.53 -6.01
N ARG A 34 11.53 -1.46 -6.04
CA ARG A 34 10.12 -1.18 -5.79
C ARG A 34 9.65 -1.90 -4.54
N LYS A 35 8.60 -1.32 -3.95
CA LYS A 35 7.94 -1.87 -2.77
C LYS A 35 6.45 -2.00 -2.98
N MET A 36 5.89 -3.07 -2.43
CA MET A 36 4.46 -3.33 -2.43
C MET A 36 3.96 -3.58 -1.01
N ILE A 37 2.98 -2.77 -0.59
CA ILE A 37 2.31 -2.91 0.70
C ILE A 37 0.84 -3.26 0.44
N VAL A 38 0.34 -4.26 1.17
CA VAL A 38 -1.08 -4.62 1.17
C VAL A 38 -1.65 -4.44 2.56
N ILE A 39 -2.75 -3.71 2.66
CA ILE A 39 -3.49 -3.42 3.88
C ILE A 39 -4.87 -4.07 3.72
N ASP A 40 -5.04 -5.26 4.31
CA ASP A 40 -6.28 -6.03 4.20
C ASP A 40 -6.38 -7.00 5.39
N PRO A 41 -7.53 -7.10 6.09
CA PRO A 41 -7.73 -8.08 7.17
C PRO A 41 -7.49 -9.53 6.71
N LYS A 42 -7.76 -9.82 5.43
CA LYS A 42 -7.55 -11.13 4.82
C LYS A 42 -6.18 -11.19 4.16
N ARG A 43 -5.51 -12.32 4.31
CA ARG A 43 -4.36 -12.64 3.48
C ARG A 43 -4.84 -13.09 2.11
N THR A 44 -4.73 -12.18 1.14
CA THR A 44 -5.16 -12.38 -0.25
C THR A 44 -3.96 -12.72 -1.15
N GLU A 45 -4.21 -13.13 -2.39
CA GLU A 45 -3.14 -13.43 -3.36
C GLU A 45 -2.30 -12.18 -3.70
N THR A 46 -2.90 -10.99 -3.62
CA THR A 46 -2.12 -9.75 -3.73
C THR A 46 -1.22 -9.55 -2.50
N ALA A 47 -1.70 -9.90 -1.30
CA ALA A 47 -0.92 -9.84 -0.07
C ALA A 47 0.27 -10.83 -0.07
N ASP A 48 0.12 -12.00 -0.70
CA ASP A 48 1.20 -12.99 -0.82
C ASP A 48 2.37 -12.53 -1.69
N LEU A 49 2.16 -11.53 -2.54
CA LEU A 49 3.22 -10.93 -3.37
C LEU A 49 3.87 -9.71 -2.71
N ALA A 50 3.29 -9.19 -1.62
CA ALA A 50 3.68 -7.93 -1.01
C ALA A 50 4.95 -8.08 -0.16
N ASP A 51 5.78 -7.04 -0.15
CA ASP A 51 6.89 -6.93 0.81
C ASP A 51 6.37 -6.84 2.25
N LEU A 52 5.21 -6.18 2.43
CA LEU A 52 4.56 -6.01 3.72
C LEU A 52 3.04 -6.20 3.61
N HIS A 53 2.51 -7.12 4.42
CA HIS A 53 1.07 -7.29 4.61
C HIS A 53 0.67 -6.81 6.01
N LEU A 54 -0.16 -5.76 6.06
CA LEU A 54 -0.76 -5.23 7.29
C LEU A 54 -2.18 -5.76 7.42
N ALA A 55 -2.35 -6.77 8.28
CA ALA A 55 -3.65 -7.37 8.60
C ALA A 55 -4.45 -6.53 9.61
N VAL A 56 -4.91 -5.35 9.18
CA VAL A 56 -5.69 -4.43 10.01
C VAL A 56 -7.07 -5.01 10.30
N LYS A 57 -7.55 -4.87 11.53
CA LYS A 57 -8.90 -5.33 11.91
C LYS A 57 -9.97 -4.63 11.04
N PRO A 58 -11.07 -5.31 10.66
CA PRO A 58 -12.12 -4.71 9.87
C PRO A 58 -12.65 -3.39 10.46
N ALA A 59 -12.97 -2.42 9.59
CA ALA A 59 -13.48 -1.09 9.94
C ALA A 59 -12.52 -0.26 10.84
N ARG A 60 -11.21 -0.46 10.69
CA ARG A 60 -10.17 0.30 11.43
C ARG A 60 -9.22 1.09 10.53
N ASP A 61 -9.52 1.21 9.25
CA ASP A 61 -8.69 1.93 8.27
C ASP A 61 -8.44 3.39 8.69
N ALA A 62 -9.47 4.07 9.18
CA ALA A 62 -9.34 5.44 9.68
C ALA A 62 -8.31 5.58 10.82
N TRP A 63 -8.26 4.61 11.73
CA TRP A 63 -7.29 4.60 12.84
C TRP A 63 -5.88 4.34 12.35
N LEU A 64 -5.71 3.44 11.38
CA LEU A 64 -4.42 3.20 10.74
C LEU A 64 -3.91 4.46 10.05
N PHE A 65 -4.74 5.12 9.23
CA PHE A 65 -4.33 6.34 8.53
C PHE A 65 -4.05 7.50 9.49
N ALA A 66 -4.83 7.63 10.56
CA ALA A 66 -4.55 8.61 11.60
C ALA A 66 -3.19 8.36 12.26
N ALA A 67 -2.84 7.09 12.55
CA ALA A 67 -1.54 6.74 13.10
C ALA A 67 -0.39 7.00 12.12
N ILE A 68 -0.56 6.67 10.83
CA ILE A 68 0.43 6.94 9.77
C ILE A 68 0.65 8.46 9.64
N ALA A 69 -0.42 9.24 9.54
CA ALA A 69 -0.34 10.70 9.43
C ALA A 69 0.32 11.33 10.68
N ALA A 70 -0.08 10.90 11.88
CA ALA A 70 0.53 11.37 13.12
C ALA A 70 2.03 11.04 13.16
N THR A 71 2.44 9.84 12.72
CA THR A 71 3.85 9.45 12.64
C THR A 71 4.62 10.33 11.67
N ILE A 72 4.07 10.59 10.48
CA ILE A 72 4.69 11.47 9.47
C ILE A 72 4.91 12.87 10.02
N VAL A 73 3.92 13.43 10.72
CA VAL A 73 4.00 14.78 11.31
C VAL A 73 4.97 14.81 12.49
N GLN A 74 4.90 13.85 13.41
CA GLN A 74 5.75 13.81 14.61
C GLN A 74 7.23 13.58 14.28
N GLN A 75 7.55 13.04 13.11
CA GLN A 75 8.91 12.77 12.66
C GLN A 75 9.35 13.70 11.52
N ASP A 76 8.60 14.75 11.21
CA ASP A 76 8.91 15.72 10.15
C ASP A 76 9.17 15.06 8.76
N MET A 77 8.46 13.98 8.44
CA MET A 77 8.64 13.18 7.21
C MET A 77 7.76 13.63 6.03
N TYR A 78 7.27 14.87 6.05
CA TYR A 78 6.41 15.42 5.01
C TYR A 78 7.15 16.46 4.16
N ASP A 79 6.68 16.65 2.93
CA ASP A 79 7.20 17.68 2.04
C ASP A 79 6.71 19.07 2.48
N GLN A 80 7.60 19.85 3.10
CA GLN A 80 7.28 21.19 3.61
C GLN A 80 6.97 22.19 2.48
N ASP A 81 7.70 22.11 1.37
CA ASP A 81 7.52 23.00 0.22
C ASP A 81 6.19 22.76 -0.48
N PHE A 82 5.71 21.50 -0.47
CA PHE A 82 4.39 21.16 -0.98
C PHE A 82 3.26 21.72 -0.11
N LEU A 83 3.39 21.66 1.23
CA LEU A 83 2.34 22.10 2.16
C LEU A 83 2.24 23.62 2.34
N THR A 84 3.28 24.37 2.00
CA THR A 84 3.35 25.83 2.21
C THR A 84 3.04 26.66 0.96
N LYS A 85 2.72 26.00 -0.16
CA LYS A 85 2.20 26.60 -1.39
C LYS A 85 0.68 26.68 -1.38
#